data_AF-A0A4P6YBA7-F1
#
_entry.id   AF-A0A4P6YBA7-F1
#
_cell.length_a   1.000
_cell.length_b   1.000
_cell.length_c   1.000
_cell.angle_alpha   90.00
_cell.angle_beta   90.00
_cell.angle_gamma   90.00
#
_symmetry.space_group_name_H-M   'P 1'
#
loop_
_entity.id
_entity.type
_entity.pdbx_description
1 polymer ?
#
loop_
_entity_poly.entity_id
_entity_poly.type
_entity_poly.pdbx_seq_one_letter_code
_entity_poly.pdbx_strand_id
1 'polypeptide(L)'
;MRNSTICFLLAVSLLFYSCDAKKGVVKEPSNPTEAKQKQFYNVPNKLLIGATLGYEELNTVKEKLYLKDFKYLTPANEAKQTRIHPQPNVWNWKQIDEFIQFANQNNLVVRLHGPISPQASKWAKEDFRTPKELASNLEEFATAFALHFNNEPVVKYMDVVNETILADGSWFGPKPGTDEWENPWLKIGLDENGYPLYILKAFEIATKNAPNIKLVYNQNVGMESPMWNQVKKTVLYLRSKGYRVDGIGWQAHLLLGAKREDFVDNTDATMAKLGELIDWAHQNNLTFHVTELDYLVKNKKDLESERQIQKRVYQKLIEVLAEKSKNGVVTLNLWNIGERFKKGTGYFQSIYDAKYNPTPAYSVLKEAIDINK
;
A
#
# COMPACT_ATOMS: atom_id res chain seq x y z
N MET A 1 87.37 10.43 -39.56
CA MET A 1 86.70 9.24 -39.01
C MET A 1 85.41 9.67 -38.34
N ARG A 2 84.29 9.10 -38.79
CA ARG A 2 82.96 9.03 -38.16
C ARG A 2 82.13 10.32 -37.90
N ASN A 3 81.02 10.34 -38.65
CA ASN A 3 79.62 10.70 -38.31
C ASN A 3 79.32 12.19 -38.08
N SER A 4 78.76 12.93 -39.04
CA SER A 4 77.37 12.92 -39.56
C SER A 4 76.31 13.18 -38.48
N THR A 5 75.67 14.34 -38.52
CA THR A 5 74.26 14.49 -38.96
C THR A 5 74.00 15.95 -39.34
N ILE A 6 73.57 16.15 -40.57
CA ILE A 6 73.35 17.43 -41.25
C ILE A 6 71.90 17.87 -40.97
N CYS A 7 71.74 19.13 -40.57
CA CYS A 7 70.47 19.83 -40.45
C CYS A 7 70.22 20.54 -41.79
N PHE A 8 69.14 20.21 -42.51
CA PHE A 8 68.73 20.95 -43.71
C PHE A 8 67.44 21.72 -43.43
N LEU A 9 67.57 23.05 -43.39
CA LEU A 9 66.48 23.99 -43.61
C LEU A 9 66.16 24.04 -45.11
N LEU A 10 64.87 24.02 -45.46
CA LEU A 10 64.39 24.52 -46.74
C LEU A 10 63.00 25.12 -46.55
N ALA A 11 62.95 26.43 -46.63
CA ALA A 11 61.74 27.22 -46.82
C ALA A 11 61.56 27.44 -48.32
N VAL A 12 60.36 27.18 -48.87
CA VAL A 12 59.76 28.00 -49.94
C VAL A 12 58.23 27.88 -49.86
N SER A 13 57.62 29.05 -49.98
CA SER A 13 56.24 29.48 -49.91
C SER A 13 55.33 29.08 -51.08
N LEU A 14 54.08 28.75 -50.72
CA LEU A 14 52.78 29.14 -51.29
C LEU A 14 52.58 29.19 -52.82
N LEU A 15 51.61 28.38 -53.30
CA LEU A 15 50.63 28.81 -54.29
C LEU A 15 49.25 28.24 -53.92
N PHE A 16 48.27 29.13 -53.89
CA PHE A 16 46.88 28.92 -53.51
C PHE A 16 46.13 28.13 -54.58
N TYR A 17 45.30 27.16 -54.16
CA TYR A 17 44.06 26.84 -54.86
C TYR A 17 42.93 26.63 -53.84
N SER A 18 41.89 27.42 -54.03
CA SER A 18 40.66 27.48 -53.26
C SER A 18 39.84 26.20 -53.41
N CYS A 19 39.38 25.66 -52.29
CA CYS A 19 38.15 24.87 -52.24
C CYS A 19 37.53 25.01 -50.85
N ASP A 20 36.30 25.54 -50.80
CA ASP A 20 35.49 25.72 -49.60
C ASP A 20 35.39 24.44 -48.76
N ALA A 21 36.01 24.46 -47.58
CA ALA A 21 35.82 23.44 -46.57
C ALA A 21 34.45 23.64 -45.90
N LYS A 22 33.44 22.89 -46.33
CA LYS A 22 32.31 22.57 -45.45
C LYS A 22 32.89 21.85 -44.23
N LYS A 23 32.83 22.49 -43.06
CA LYS A 23 33.12 21.85 -41.76
C LYS A 23 32.17 20.67 -41.59
N GLY A 24 32.65 19.47 -41.89
CA GLY A 24 32.07 18.22 -41.41
C GLY A 24 32.28 18.16 -39.91
N VAL A 25 31.26 18.51 -39.13
CA VAL A 25 31.19 18.15 -37.72
C VAL A 25 31.12 16.63 -37.66
N VAL A 26 32.16 15.99 -37.14
CA VAL A 26 32.11 14.60 -36.70
C VAL A 26 31.03 14.54 -35.62
N LYS A 27 29.87 13.94 -35.94
CA LYS A 27 28.86 13.65 -34.93
C LYS A 27 29.43 12.59 -33.98
N GLU A 28 29.57 12.96 -32.71
CA GLU A 28 29.68 11.98 -31.63
C GLU A 28 28.49 11.00 -31.70
N PRO A 29 28.69 9.73 -31.32
CA PRO A 29 27.58 8.77 -31.28
C PRO A 29 26.53 9.27 -30.27
N SER A 30 25.32 9.51 -30.77
CA SER A 30 24.17 9.89 -29.96
C SER A 30 23.96 8.86 -28.85
N ASN A 31 24.00 9.33 -27.60
CA ASN A 31 23.68 8.56 -26.41
C ASN A 31 22.37 7.76 -26.61
N PRO A 32 22.35 6.42 -26.38
CA PRO A 32 21.14 5.60 -26.54
C PRO A 32 20.03 5.89 -25.51
N THR A 33 20.27 6.81 -24.58
CA THR A 33 19.44 7.04 -23.39
C THR A 33 18.23 7.94 -23.64
N GLU A 34 18.29 8.88 -24.59
CA GLU A 34 17.16 9.79 -24.85
C GLU A 34 16.06 9.16 -25.71
N ALA A 35 16.39 8.22 -26.59
CA ALA A 35 15.41 7.56 -27.46
C ALA A 35 14.56 6.51 -26.73
N LYS A 36 15.02 5.97 -25.59
CA LYS A 36 14.24 5.06 -24.73
C LYS A 36 13.33 5.78 -23.73
N GLN A 37 13.52 7.07 -23.49
CA GLN A 37 12.70 7.84 -22.55
C GLN A 37 11.33 8.26 -23.09
N LYS A 38 11.10 8.21 -24.42
CA LYS A 38 9.83 8.62 -25.02
C LYS A 38 8.78 7.52 -25.17
N GLN A 39 9.04 6.30 -24.69
CA GLN A 39 8.11 5.17 -24.85
C GLN A 39 7.35 4.78 -23.57
N PHE A 40 7.56 5.48 -22.44
CA PHE A 40 6.89 5.17 -21.16
C PHE A 40 5.61 5.98 -20.88
N TYR A 41 5.27 7.00 -21.69
CA TYR A 41 4.17 7.92 -21.40
C TYR A 41 2.75 7.46 -21.81
N ASN A 42 2.59 6.24 -22.35
CA ASN A 42 1.28 5.73 -22.79
C ASN A 42 0.80 4.46 -22.07
N VAL A 43 1.48 4.04 -21.00
CA VAL A 43 0.95 3.00 -20.11
C VAL A 43 0.35 3.72 -18.91
N PRO A 44 -0.96 3.57 -18.60
CA PRO A 44 -1.49 4.07 -17.34
C PRO A 44 -0.63 3.49 -16.23
N ASN A 45 -0.03 4.35 -15.41
CA ASN A 45 0.80 3.86 -14.34
C ASN A 45 -0.07 3.07 -13.36
N LYS A 46 0.16 1.76 -13.32
CA LYS A 46 -0.59 0.78 -12.52
C LYS A 46 0.02 0.59 -11.14
N LEU A 47 1.11 1.28 -10.79
CA LEU A 47 1.67 1.31 -9.44
C LEU A 47 1.34 2.64 -8.75
N LEU A 48 0.47 2.59 -7.74
CA LEU A 48 0.13 3.73 -6.89
C LEU A 48 0.94 3.66 -5.59
N ILE A 49 1.71 4.70 -5.27
CA ILE A 49 2.49 4.78 -4.03
C ILE A 49 1.92 5.89 -3.14
N GLY A 50 1.68 5.54 -1.88
CA GLY A 50 0.99 6.36 -0.90
C GLY A 50 1.48 6.14 0.52
N ALA A 51 0.81 6.83 1.43
CA ALA A 51 1.02 6.67 2.87
C ALA A 51 -0.24 7.03 3.65
N THR A 52 -0.26 6.59 4.90
CA THR A 52 -1.31 6.90 5.86
C THR A 52 -1.03 8.20 6.60
N LEU A 53 -2.07 9.04 6.73
CA LEU A 53 -2.12 10.17 7.66
C LEU A 53 -3.34 10.01 8.59
N GLY A 54 -3.20 10.46 9.83
CA GLY A 54 -4.34 10.67 10.74
C GLY A 54 -4.84 12.11 10.74
N TYR A 55 -6.06 12.34 11.21
CA TYR A 55 -6.68 13.68 11.26
C TYR A 55 -5.83 14.71 12.00
N GLU A 56 -5.27 14.32 13.15
CA GLU A 56 -4.39 15.16 13.97
C GLU A 56 -3.04 15.49 13.29
N GLU A 57 -2.73 14.87 12.15
CA GLU A 57 -1.50 15.10 11.40
C GLU A 57 -1.70 16.13 10.28
N LEU A 58 -2.93 16.59 10.05
CA LEU A 58 -3.22 17.72 9.16
C LEU A 58 -2.67 19.04 9.73
N ASN A 59 -2.29 19.96 8.85
CA ASN A 59 -1.62 21.23 9.15
C ASN A 59 -0.28 21.09 9.89
N THR A 60 0.33 19.89 9.88
CA THR A 60 1.62 19.65 10.53
C THR A 60 2.76 19.51 9.52
N VAL A 61 3.99 19.31 10.01
CA VAL A 61 5.12 18.91 9.17
C VAL A 61 4.86 17.60 8.42
N LYS A 62 4.08 16.68 8.99
CA LYS A 62 3.75 15.41 8.32
C LYS A 62 2.92 15.64 7.07
N GLU A 63 1.93 16.54 7.12
CA GLU A 63 1.15 16.90 5.95
C GLU A 63 2.04 17.46 4.83
N LYS A 64 2.93 18.40 5.16
CA LYS A 64 3.84 19.01 4.17
C LYS A 64 4.76 17.98 3.51
N LEU A 65 5.33 17.07 4.31
CA LEU A 65 6.18 15.99 3.81
C LEU A 65 5.38 14.96 3.01
N TYR A 66 4.15 14.68 3.42
CA TYR A 66 3.26 13.79 2.70
C TYR A 66 2.93 14.35 1.31
N LEU A 67 2.43 15.59 1.24
CA LEU A 67 1.99 16.24 0.01
C LEU A 67 3.13 16.47 -1.00
N LYS A 68 4.38 16.50 -0.51
CA LYS A 68 5.57 16.59 -1.35
C LYS A 68 5.74 15.35 -2.25
N ASP A 69 5.42 14.16 -1.75
CA ASP A 69 5.79 12.91 -2.42
C ASP A 69 4.58 12.02 -2.80
N PHE A 70 3.46 12.11 -2.09
CA PHE A 70 2.34 11.17 -2.25
C PHE A 70 1.07 11.77 -2.86
N LYS A 71 0.37 10.93 -3.64
CA LYS A 71 -0.98 11.19 -4.17
C LYS A 71 -1.99 10.08 -3.88
N TYR A 72 -1.62 9.12 -3.03
CA TYR A 72 -2.47 8.03 -2.56
C TYR A 72 -2.50 8.02 -1.04
N LEU A 73 -3.69 8.12 -0.46
CA LEU A 73 -3.94 8.40 0.94
C LEU A 73 -4.83 7.31 1.56
N THR A 74 -4.47 6.89 2.76
CA THR A 74 -5.35 6.12 3.64
C THR A 74 -5.56 6.89 4.94
N PRO A 75 -6.79 7.22 5.37
CA PRO A 75 -7.05 7.76 6.70
C PRO A 75 -6.73 6.71 7.76
N ALA A 76 -5.92 7.05 8.76
CA ALA A 76 -5.39 6.09 9.72
C ALA A 76 -6.48 5.43 10.58
N ASN A 77 -7.42 6.23 11.06
CA ASN A 77 -8.46 5.77 11.98
C ASN A 77 -9.83 6.36 11.71
N GLU A 78 -9.90 7.46 10.98
CA GLU A 78 -11.09 8.29 10.80
C GLU A 78 -12.22 7.53 10.10
N ALA A 79 -11.87 6.55 9.27
CA ALA A 79 -12.82 5.66 8.58
C ALA A 79 -13.27 4.44 9.42
N LYS A 80 -12.66 4.19 10.59
CA LYS A 80 -12.98 3.01 11.41
C LYS A 80 -14.31 3.19 12.11
N GLN A 81 -15.03 2.08 12.32
CA GLN A 81 -16.36 2.09 12.95
C GLN A 81 -16.33 2.78 14.33
N THR A 82 -15.29 2.54 15.14
CA THR A 82 -15.13 3.20 16.46
C THR A 82 -15.14 4.73 16.38
N ARG A 83 -14.69 5.33 15.26
CA ARG A 83 -14.66 6.78 15.06
C ARG A 83 -15.97 7.31 14.49
N ILE A 84 -16.52 6.60 13.51
CA ILE A 84 -17.74 7.02 12.78
C ILE A 84 -19.01 6.72 13.58
N HIS A 85 -19.04 5.59 14.28
CA HIS A 85 -20.21 5.10 15.00
C HIS A 85 -19.86 4.68 16.43
N PRO A 86 -19.43 5.63 17.27
CA PRO A 86 -18.82 5.35 18.59
C PRO A 86 -19.81 4.79 19.62
N GLN A 87 -21.12 5.01 19.43
CA GLN A 87 -22.20 4.55 20.30
C GLN A 87 -23.44 4.21 19.46
N PRO A 88 -24.37 3.38 19.97
CA PRO A 88 -25.63 3.11 19.29
C PRO A 88 -26.37 4.42 18.93
N ASN A 89 -26.89 4.52 17.71
CA ASN A 89 -27.58 5.70 17.17
C ASN A 89 -26.77 7.01 17.12
N VAL A 90 -25.46 7.00 17.40
CA VAL A 90 -24.60 8.19 17.36
C VAL A 90 -23.63 8.11 16.19
N TRP A 91 -23.65 9.11 15.32
CA TRP A 91 -22.80 9.20 14.14
C TRP A 91 -21.86 10.39 14.23
N ASN A 92 -20.60 10.19 13.85
CA ASN A 92 -19.56 11.21 13.84
C ASN A 92 -18.79 11.18 12.51
N TRP A 93 -19.33 11.87 11.51
CA TRP A 93 -18.74 12.00 10.17
C TRP A 93 -17.72 13.13 10.07
N LYS A 94 -17.71 14.07 11.02
CA LYS A 94 -16.97 15.33 10.92
C LYS A 94 -15.49 15.13 10.54
N GLN A 95 -14.77 14.31 11.30
CA GLN A 95 -13.33 14.14 11.07
C GLN A 95 -13.04 13.51 9.70
N ILE A 96 -13.82 12.49 9.30
CA ILE A 96 -13.59 11.83 8.02
C ILE A 96 -14.01 12.74 6.85
N ASP A 97 -15.09 13.51 6.97
CA ASP A 97 -15.53 14.44 5.92
C ASP A 97 -14.52 15.57 5.70
N GLU A 98 -13.99 16.16 6.77
CA GLU A 98 -12.92 17.15 6.68
C GLU A 98 -11.63 16.55 6.09
N PHE A 99 -11.35 15.27 6.37
CA PHE A 99 -10.21 14.55 5.78
C PHE A 99 -10.41 14.27 4.29
N ILE A 100 -11.63 13.92 3.86
CA ILE A 100 -12.01 13.78 2.45
C ILE A 100 -11.95 15.14 1.75
N GLN A 101 -12.35 16.22 2.40
CA GLN A 101 -12.19 17.57 1.87
C GLN A 101 -10.71 17.92 1.64
N PHE A 102 -9.84 17.62 2.61
CA PHE A 102 -8.39 17.76 2.46
C PHE A 102 -7.88 16.96 1.25
N ALA A 103 -8.34 15.73 1.07
CA ALA A 103 -7.97 14.89 -0.07
C ALA A 103 -8.44 15.47 -1.41
N ASN A 104 -9.67 15.99 -1.48
CA ASN A 104 -10.21 16.68 -2.64
C ASN A 104 -9.37 17.92 -3.00
N GLN A 105 -9.05 18.78 -2.03
CA GLN A 105 -8.25 19.99 -2.24
C GLN A 105 -6.84 19.71 -2.77
N ASN A 106 -6.27 18.56 -2.41
CA ASN A 106 -4.91 18.17 -2.77
C ASN A 106 -4.82 17.18 -3.94
N ASN A 107 -5.96 16.87 -4.58
CA ASN A 107 -6.10 15.90 -5.66
C ASN A 107 -5.51 14.52 -5.30
N LEU A 108 -5.91 14.00 -4.14
CA LEU A 108 -5.44 12.70 -3.63
C LEU A 108 -6.43 11.59 -4.00
N VAL A 109 -5.92 10.39 -4.29
CA VAL A 109 -6.71 9.15 -4.32
C VAL A 109 -6.84 8.64 -2.90
N VAL A 110 -8.05 8.26 -2.47
CA VAL A 110 -8.33 7.77 -1.11
C VAL A 110 -8.70 6.29 -1.12
N ARG A 111 -8.07 5.55 -0.20
CA ARG A 111 -8.50 4.23 0.28
C ARG A 111 -9.14 4.39 1.66
N LEU A 112 -10.39 3.97 1.81
CA LEU A 112 -11.03 3.83 3.11
C LEU A 112 -10.65 2.50 3.75
N HIS A 113 -10.27 2.51 5.02
CA HIS A 113 -9.68 1.37 5.69
C HIS A 113 -10.51 0.87 6.89
N GLY A 114 -10.81 -0.44 6.86
CA GLY A 114 -11.33 -1.21 8.00
C GLY A 114 -12.76 -0.87 8.48
N PRO A 115 -13.79 -0.82 7.61
CA PRO A 115 -15.16 -0.62 8.03
C PRO A 115 -15.69 -1.85 8.81
N ILE A 116 -15.32 -3.08 8.44
CA ILE A 116 -15.75 -4.30 9.15
C ILE A 116 -14.54 -5.18 9.55
N SER A 117 -14.50 -5.56 10.83
CA SER A 117 -13.49 -6.38 11.52
C SER A 117 -12.12 -5.69 11.74
N PRO A 118 -11.35 -6.05 12.77
CA PRO A 118 -11.66 -6.03 14.22
C PRO A 118 -11.74 -4.63 14.83
N GLN A 119 -11.63 -3.57 14.02
CA GLN A 119 -11.72 -2.18 14.49
C GLN A 119 -13.17 -1.72 14.73
N ALA A 120 -13.97 -2.63 15.30
CA ALA A 120 -15.37 -2.44 15.65
C ALA A 120 -15.55 -1.58 16.91
N SER A 121 -16.66 -0.86 16.97
CA SER A 121 -17.03 -0.05 18.13
C SER A 121 -17.13 -0.90 19.40
N LYS A 122 -16.69 -0.35 20.54
CA LYS A 122 -16.70 -1.08 21.82
C LYS A 122 -18.08 -1.66 22.16
N TRP A 123 -19.15 -0.92 21.89
CA TRP A 123 -20.53 -1.38 22.14
C TRP A 123 -20.95 -2.56 21.25
N ALA A 124 -20.39 -2.69 20.05
CA ALA A 124 -20.64 -3.84 19.17
C ALA A 124 -19.87 -5.09 19.63
N LYS A 125 -18.86 -4.91 20.49
CA LYS A 125 -18.02 -5.98 21.05
C LYS A 125 -18.53 -6.53 22.38
N GLU A 126 -19.55 -5.91 22.98
CA GLU A 126 -20.08 -6.33 24.28
C GLU A 126 -20.50 -7.81 24.26
N ASP A 127 -20.11 -8.58 25.28
CA ASP A 127 -20.27 -10.04 25.29
C ASP A 127 -21.73 -10.49 25.21
N PHE A 128 -22.66 -9.68 25.72
CA PHE A 128 -24.09 -9.96 25.70
C PHE A 128 -24.73 -9.80 24.31
N ARG A 129 -24.02 -9.27 23.31
CA ARG A 129 -24.56 -9.05 21.97
C ARG A 129 -24.96 -10.37 21.32
N THR A 130 -26.21 -10.42 20.89
CA THR A 130 -26.76 -11.56 20.18
C THR A 130 -26.37 -11.54 18.70
N PRO A 131 -26.37 -12.71 18.01
CA PRO A 131 -26.15 -12.77 16.56
C PRO A 131 -27.08 -11.83 15.77
N LYS A 132 -28.35 -11.70 16.19
CA LYS A 132 -29.35 -10.85 15.52
C LYS A 132 -29.04 -9.36 15.68
N GLU A 133 -28.63 -8.92 16.86
CA GLU A 133 -28.23 -7.54 17.10
C GLU A 133 -26.97 -7.20 16.29
N LEU A 134 -25.98 -8.09 16.28
CA LEU A 134 -24.76 -7.89 15.48
C LEU A 134 -25.05 -7.82 13.99
N ALA A 135 -25.95 -8.66 13.48
CA ALA A 135 -26.40 -8.58 12.09
C ALA A 135 -27.04 -7.23 11.77
N SER A 136 -27.92 -6.74 12.66
CA SER A 136 -28.58 -5.44 12.50
C SER A 136 -27.57 -4.28 12.52
N ASN A 137 -26.63 -4.31 13.47
CA ASN A 137 -25.57 -3.29 13.59
C ASN A 137 -24.65 -3.26 12.36
N LEU A 138 -24.31 -4.44 11.83
CA LEU A 138 -23.50 -4.55 10.61
C LEU A 138 -24.26 -3.99 9.42
N GLU A 139 -25.53 -4.34 9.26
CA GLU A 139 -26.37 -3.86 8.16
C GLU A 139 -26.52 -2.34 8.20
N GLU A 140 -26.80 -1.77 9.37
CA GLU A 140 -26.88 -0.33 9.59
C GLU A 140 -25.56 0.36 9.23
N PHE A 141 -24.45 -0.10 9.84
CA PHE A 141 -23.15 0.53 9.64
C PHE A 141 -22.64 0.43 8.21
N ALA A 142 -22.62 -0.78 7.64
CA ALA A 142 -22.11 -1.00 6.29
C ALA A 142 -22.95 -0.25 5.24
N THR A 143 -24.27 -0.16 5.44
CA THR A 143 -25.15 0.57 4.50
C THR A 143 -24.90 2.06 4.56
N ALA A 144 -24.89 2.65 5.76
CA ALA A 144 -24.62 4.08 5.94
C ALA A 144 -23.23 4.46 5.39
N PHE A 145 -22.20 3.69 5.73
CA PHE A 145 -20.84 3.92 5.27
C PHE A 145 -20.70 3.83 3.75
N ALA A 146 -21.29 2.79 3.13
CA ALA A 146 -21.25 2.62 1.68
C ALA A 146 -21.94 3.78 0.95
N LEU A 147 -23.14 4.18 1.39
CA LEU A 147 -23.89 5.27 0.78
C LEU A 147 -23.18 6.62 0.94
N HIS A 148 -22.62 6.89 2.11
CA HIS A 148 -21.96 8.15 2.43
C HIS A 148 -20.78 8.43 1.48
N PHE A 149 -19.93 7.42 1.23
CA PHE A 149 -18.72 7.60 0.42
C PHE A 149 -18.87 7.29 -1.06
N ASN A 150 -19.94 6.60 -1.49
CA ASN A 150 -20.05 6.12 -2.88
C ASN A 150 -19.89 7.23 -3.94
N ASN A 151 -20.30 8.45 -3.63
CA ASN A 151 -20.22 9.57 -4.59
C ASN A 151 -19.03 10.50 -4.35
N GLU A 152 -18.15 10.19 -3.39
CA GLU A 152 -16.94 10.97 -3.15
C GLU A 152 -15.90 10.68 -4.25
N PRO A 153 -15.57 11.66 -5.11
CA PRO A 153 -14.80 11.40 -6.33
C PRO A 153 -13.38 10.92 -6.05
N VAL A 154 -12.79 11.33 -4.92
CA VAL A 154 -11.45 10.92 -4.49
C VAL A 154 -11.41 9.52 -3.88
N VAL A 155 -12.52 8.99 -3.40
CA VAL A 155 -12.59 7.65 -2.80
C VAL A 155 -12.62 6.61 -3.91
N LYS A 156 -11.53 5.85 -4.04
CA LYS A 156 -11.40 4.81 -5.09
C LYS A 156 -11.42 3.39 -4.54
N TYR A 157 -11.00 3.21 -3.30
CA TYR A 157 -10.93 1.89 -2.67
C TYR A 157 -11.58 1.91 -1.30
N MET A 158 -12.25 0.81 -0.97
CA MET A 158 -12.79 0.56 0.36
C MET A 158 -12.39 -0.86 0.73
N ASP A 159 -11.60 -1.00 1.79
CA ASP A 159 -11.50 -2.28 2.48
C ASP A 159 -12.90 -2.61 2.95
N VAL A 160 -13.56 -3.68 2.50
CA VAL A 160 -14.92 -4.01 2.97
C VAL A 160 -14.84 -4.80 4.26
N VAL A 161 -13.84 -5.68 4.35
CA VAL A 161 -13.51 -6.44 5.56
C VAL A 161 -12.00 -6.36 5.80
N ASN A 162 -11.60 -6.46 7.07
CA ASN A 162 -10.21 -6.40 7.50
C ASN A 162 -9.90 -7.50 8.54
N GLU A 163 -8.74 -8.16 8.41
CA GLU A 163 -8.22 -9.17 9.36
C GLU A 163 -9.25 -10.22 9.79
N THR A 164 -9.67 -11.05 8.86
CA THR A 164 -10.79 -11.98 9.08
C THR A 164 -10.33 -13.41 9.32
N ILE A 165 -9.08 -13.72 9.00
CA ILE A 165 -8.48 -15.06 9.00
C ILE A 165 -7.17 -15.02 9.79
N LEU A 166 -6.89 -16.08 10.55
CA LEU A 166 -5.63 -16.27 11.29
C LEU A 166 -4.56 -16.94 10.43
N ALA A 167 -3.30 -16.96 10.89
CA ALA A 167 -2.17 -17.52 10.14
C ALA A 167 -2.37 -18.98 9.68
N ASP A 168 -3.08 -19.77 10.47
CA ASP A 168 -3.40 -21.18 10.21
C ASP A 168 -4.59 -21.37 9.24
N GLY A 169 -5.23 -20.30 8.79
CA GLY A 169 -6.40 -20.33 7.91
C GLY A 169 -7.75 -20.42 8.62
N SER A 170 -7.78 -20.45 9.96
CA SER A 170 -9.03 -20.41 10.73
C SER A 170 -9.63 -19.00 10.76
N TRP A 171 -10.94 -18.88 10.98
CA TRP A 171 -11.62 -17.59 11.08
C TRP A 171 -11.25 -16.87 12.36
N PHE A 172 -10.91 -15.58 12.26
CA PHE A 172 -10.69 -14.73 13.42
C PHE A 172 -12.04 -14.40 14.08
N GLY A 173 -12.18 -14.78 15.34
CA GLY A 173 -13.43 -14.71 16.07
C GLY A 173 -13.43 -13.80 17.29
N PRO A 174 -14.52 -13.85 18.08
CA PRO A 174 -14.67 -13.05 19.28
C PRO A 174 -13.75 -13.55 20.40
N LYS A 175 -13.43 -12.64 21.33
CA LYS A 175 -12.77 -12.93 22.61
C LYS A 175 -13.57 -12.29 23.74
N PRO A 176 -13.46 -12.77 25.00
CA PRO A 176 -14.16 -12.16 26.12
C PRO A 176 -13.76 -10.70 26.33
N GLY A 177 -14.75 -9.85 26.61
CA GLY A 177 -14.56 -8.43 26.85
C GLY A 177 -14.31 -7.59 25.59
N THR A 178 -14.08 -6.28 25.78
CA THR A 178 -14.02 -5.32 24.65
C THR A 178 -12.64 -4.70 24.44
N ASP A 179 -11.64 -5.10 25.22
CA ASP A 179 -10.30 -4.51 25.21
C ASP A 179 -9.29 -5.32 24.40
N GLU A 180 -9.61 -6.58 24.11
CA GLU A 180 -8.80 -7.44 23.26
C GLU A 180 -8.92 -7.08 21.78
N TRP A 181 -7.89 -7.47 21.00
CA TRP A 181 -8.02 -7.54 19.54
C TRP A 181 -8.86 -8.76 19.19
N GLU A 182 -10.09 -8.52 18.74
CA GLU A 182 -11.09 -9.55 18.49
C GLU A 182 -12.11 -9.14 17.42
N ASN A 183 -12.84 -10.12 16.90
CA ASN A 183 -13.83 -9.94 15.84
C ASN A 183 -15.22 -10.42 16.30
N PRO A 184 -16.11 -9.51 16.75
CA PRO A 184 -17.42 -9.90 17.26
C PRO A 184 -18.33 -10.45 16.16
N TRP A 185 -18.12 -10.03 14.92
CA TRP A 185 -19.03 -10.29 13.80
C TRP A 185 -19.15 -11.77 13.45
N LEU A 186 -18.14 -12.58 13.78
CA LEU A 186 -18.20 -14.03 13.58
C LEU A 186 -19.31 -14.69 14.40
N LYS A 187 -19.77 -14.08 15.51
CA LYS A 187 -20.94 -14.55 16.30
C LYS A 187 -22.22 -14.61 15.46
N ILE A 188 -22.32 -13.86 14.35
CA ILE A 188 -23.48 -13.91 13.44
C ILE A 188 -23.66 -15.32 12.85
N GLY A 189 -22.56 -16.07 12.71
CA GLY A 189 -22.56 -17.45 12.24
C GLY A 189 -21.92 -17.63 10.86
N LEU A 190 -21.95 -18.87 10.40
CA LEU A 190 -21.47 -19.29 9.09
C LEU A 190 -22.65 -19.69 8.21
N ASP A 191 -22.49 -19.58 6.90
CA ASP A 191 -23.41 -20.21 5.97
C ASP A 191 -23.17 -21.72 5.86
N GLU A 192 -23.97 -22.40 5.05
CA GLU A 192 -23.90 -23.85 4.81
C GLU A 192 -22.55 -24.33 4.24
N ASN A 193 -21.78 -23.43 3.62
CA ASN A 193 -20.46 -23.71 3.04
C ASN A 193 -19.30 -23.34 3.98
N GLY A 194 -19.62 -22.92 5.22
CA GLY A 194 -18.63 -22.59 6.25
C GLY A 194 -18.02 -21.18 6.13
N TYR A 195 -18.64 -20.27 5.37
CA TYR A 195 -18.19 -18.89 5.24
C TYR A 195 -18.93 -17.94 6.19
N PRO A 196 -18.25 -16.98 6.85
CA PRO A 196 -18.88 -16.09 7.81
C PRO A 196 -19.93 -15.19 7.17
N LEU A 197 -21.15 -15.24 7.72
CA LEU A 197 -22.30 -14.48 7.23
C LEU A 197 -22.03 -12.97 7.21
N TYR A 198 -21.23 -12.47 8.15
CA TYR A 198 -20.86 -11.06 8.20
C TYR A 198 -20.02 -10.62 6.99
N ILE A 199 -19.13 -11.47 6.47
CA ILE A 199 -18.31 -11.18 5.29
C ILE A 199 -19.23 -11.12 4.07
N LEU A 200 -20.10 -12.12 3.92
CA LEU A 200 -21.08 -12.16 2.83
C LEU A 200 -21.96 -10.90 2.83
N LYS A 201 -22.53 -10.56 3.99
CA LYS A 201 -23.42 -9.42 4.15
C LYS A 201 -22.71 -8.09 3.88
N ALA A 202 -21.48 -7.90 4.36
CA ALA A 202 -20.71 -6.69 4.11
C ALA A 202 -20.44 -6.48 2.61
N PHE A 203 -20.04 -7.53 1.89
CA PHE A 203 -19.83 -7.45 0.44
C PHE A 203 -21.12 -7.34 -0.36
N GLU A 204 -22.22 -7.98 0.07
CA GLU A 204 -23.56 -7.79 -0.51
C GLU A 204 -23.96 -6.31 -0.46
N ILE A 205 -23.88 -5.69 0.72
CA ILE A 205 -24.23 -4.29 0.95
C ILE A 205 -23.33 -3.36 0.14
N ALA A 206 -22.02 -3.57 0.18
CA ALA A 206 -21.07 -2.74 -0.56
C ALA A 206 -21.25 -2.89 -2.08
N THR A 207 -21.56 -4.09 -2.58
CA THR A 207 -21.87 -4.32 -4.00
C THR A 207 -23.07 -3.49 -4.44
N LYS A 208 -24.11 -3.42 -3.59
CA LYS A 208 -25.34 -2.69 -3.87
C LYS A 208 -25.18 -1.17 -3.76
N ASN A 209 -24.52 -0.70 -2.71
CA ASN A 209 -24.57 0.69 -2.28
C ASN A 209 -23.28 1.49 -2.57
N ALA A 210 -22.17 0.82 -2.89
CA ALA A 210 -20.89 1.46 -3.25
C ALA A 210 -20.41 1.10 -4.69
N PRO A 211 -21.27 1.17 -5.73
CA PRO A 211 -20.89 0.77 -7.09
C PRO A 211 -19.71 1.57 -7.68
N ASN A 212 -19.45 2.79 -7.21
CA ASN A 212 -18.38 3.64 -7.75
C ASN A 212 -17.02 3.42 -7.06
N ILE A 213 -16.96 2.62 -5.99
CA ILE A 213 -15.75 2.35 -5.21
C ILE A 213 -15.30 0.91 -5.44
N LYS A 214 -14.00 0.66 -5.56
CA LYS A 214 -13.43 -0.70 -5.63
C LYS A 214 -13.42 -1.37 -4.26
N LEU A 215 -13.99 -2.57 -4.19
CA LEU A 215 -14.17 -3.31 -2.93
C LEU A 215 -12.99 -4.24 -2.67
N VAL A 216 -12.28 -4.02 -1.57
CA VAL A 216 -11.03 -4.71 -1.23
C VAL A 216 -11.22 -5.61 -0.01
N TYR A 217 -10.67 -6.83 -0.07
CA TYR A 217 -10.54 -7.71 1.08
C TYR A 217 -9.15 -7.51 1.69
N ASN A 218 -9.05 -6.85 2.84
CA ASN A 218 -7.76 -6.56 3.47
C ASN A 218 -7.39 -7.57 4.55
N GLN A 219 -6.13 -8.00 4.58
CA GLN A 219 -5.68 -9.05 5.47
C GLN A 219 -4.33 -8.71 6.12
N ASN A 220 -4.29 -8.86 7.44
CA ASN A 220 -3.08 -8.81 8.25
C ASN A 220 -2.35 -10.16 8.23
N VAL A 221 -1.20 -10.22 8.89
CA VAL A 221 -0.27 -11.35 9.02
C VAL A 221 0.65 -11.45 7.79
N GLY A 222 1.52 -12.46 7.77
CA GLY A 222 2.56 -12.64 6.76
C GLY A 222 2.07 -13.27 5.46
N MET A 223 2.92 -14.10 4.88
CA MET A 223 2.69 -14.79 3.60
C MET A 223 2.38 -16.29 3.78
N GLU A 224 1.77 -16.64 4.92
CA GLU A 224 1.41 -18.01 5.25
C GLU A 224 0.37 -18.55 4.26
N SER A 225 0.69 -19.69 3.63
CA SER A 225 -0.15 -20.30 2.61
C SER A 225 -1.54 -20.70 3.11
N PRO A 226 -1.74 -21.27 4.32
CA PRO A 226 -3.08 -21.60 4.81
C PRO A 226 -4.04 -20.40 4.83
N MET A 227 -3.56 -19.26 5.37
CA MET A 227 -4.32 -18.00 5.40
C MET A 227 -4.66 -17.51 4.00
N TRP A 228 -3.66 -17.36 3.11
CA TRP A 228 -3.91 -16.83 1.77
C TRP A 228 -4.76 -17.78 0.93
N ASN A 229 -4.66 -19.10 1.11
CA ASN A 229 -5.56 -20.06 0.47
C ASN A 229 -7.01 -19.84 0.93
N GLN A 230 -7.24 -19.55 2.22
CA GLN A 230 -8.57 -19.25 2.72
C GLN A 230 -9.10 -17.91 2.18
N VAL A 231 -8.26 -16.86 2.10
CA VAL A 231 -8.64 -15.59 1.45
C VAL A 231 -9.05 -15.82 0.00
N LYS A 232 -8.23 -16.54 -0.78
CA LYS A 232 -8.49 -16.86 -2.20
C LYS A 232 -9.82 -17.59 -2.37
N LYS A 233 -10.07 -18.63 -1.57
CA LYS A 233 -11.34 -19.37 -1.57
C LYS A 233 -12.53 -18.47 -1.24
N THR A 234 -12.37 -17.58 -0.26
CA THR A 234 -13.43 -16.66 0.17
C THR A 234 -13.77 -15.64 -0.92
N VAL A 235 -12.76 -15.07 -1.57
CA VAL A 235 -12.94 -14.14 -2.69
C VAL A 235 -13.69 -14.81 -3.85
N LEU A 236 -13.29 -16.03 -4.23
CA LEU A 236 -13.98 -16.77 -5.29
C LEU A 236 -15.43 -17.10 -4.89
N TYR A 237 -15.66 -17.48 -3.65
CA TYR A 237 -16.99 -17.79 -3.13
C TYR A 237 -17.91 -16.56 -3.14
N LEU A 238 -17.46 -15.41 -2.63
CA LEU A 238 -18.20 -14.15 -2.68
C LEU A 238 -18.62 -13.78 -4.10
N ARG A 239 -17.70 -13.90 -5.06
CA ARG A 239 -17.96 -13.62 -6.47
C ARG A 239 -18.92 -14.61 -7.11
N SER A 240 -18.88 -15.88 -6.70
CA SER A 240 -19.85 -16.89 -7.15
C SER A 240 -21.28 -16.58 -6.70
N LYS A 241 -21.44 -15.84 -5.58
CA LYS A 241 -22.75 -15.34 -5.09
C LYS A 241 -23.18 -14.03 -5.77
N GLY A 242 -22.39 -13.50 -6.71
CA GLY A 242 -22.66 -12.24 -7.40
C GLY A 242 -22.16 -10.99 -6.66
N TYR A 243 -21.43 -11.14 -5.55
CA TYR A 243 -20.87 -10.00 -4.83
C TYR A 243 -19.53 -9.58 -5.44
N ARG A 244 -19.32 -8.27 -5.53
CA ARG A 244 -18.08 -7.71 -6.06
C ARG A 244 -16.95 -7.85 -5.05
N VAL A 245 -15.83 -8.36 -5.53
CA VAL A 245 -14.52 -8.18 -4.91
C VAL A 245 -13.60 -7.70 -6.02
N ASP A 246 -13.07 -6.49 -5.89
CA ASP A 246 -12.25 -5.82 -6.89
C ASP A 246 -10.75 -5.87 -6.55
N GLY A 247 -10.40 -6.27 -5.32
CA GLY A 247 -9.00 -6.38 -4.91
C GLY A 247 -8.79 -7.16 -3.62
N ILE A 248 -7.53 -7.52 -3.39
CA ILE A 248 -7.04 -8.03 -2.11
C ILE A 248 -5.92 -7.14 -1.58
N GLY A 249 -5.88 -6.97 -0.26
CA GLY A 249 -4.90 -6.17 0.45
C GLY A 249 -4.07 -7.01 1.42
N TRP A 250 -2.76 -6.74 1.46
CA TRP A 250 -1.84 -7.25 2.46
C TRP A 250 -1.28 -6.08 3.28
N GLN A 251 -1.47 -6.13 4.59
CA GLN A 251 -1.00 -5.06 5.48
C GLN A 251 0.51 -4.88 5.45
N ALA A 252 1.28 -5.96 5.37
CA ALA A 252 2.74 -5.89 5.32
C ALA A 252 3.39 -5.21 6.54
N HIS A 253 2.85 -5.44 7.75
CA HIS A 253 3.55 -5.08 8.98
C HIS A 253 4.78 -5.98 9.18
N LEU A 254 5.95 -5.51 8.74
CA LEU A 254 7.15 -6.33 8.74
C LEU A 254 7.69 -6.49 10.17
N LEU A 255 8.00 -7.73 10.53
CA LEU A 255 8.52 -8.15 11.85
C LEU A 255 7.52 -7.99 13.02
N LEU A 256 6.27 -7.59 12.77
CA LEU A 256 5.21 -7.61 13.76
C LEU A 256 4.54 -8.99 13.79
N GLY A 257 4.82 -9.80 14.82
CA GLY A 257 4.27 -11.15 14.95
C GLY A 257 4.86 -12.19 13.98
N ALA A 258 5.45 -11.75 12.86
CA ALA A 258 6.19 -12.59 11.92
C ALA A 258 7.64 -12.84 12.38
N LYS A 259 8.25 -13.92 11.87
CA LYS A 259 9.66 -14.22 12.15
C LYS A 259 10.55 -13.38 11.24
N ARG A 260 11.78 -13.10 11.71
CA ARG A 260 12.79 -12.38 10.91
C ARG A 260 13.13 -13.13 9.61
N GLU A 261 13.11 -14.45 9.68
CA GLU A 261 13.34 -15.33 8.53
C GLU A 261 12.41 -15.04 7.36
N ASP A 262 11.15 -14.67 7.61
CA ASP A 262 10.18 -14.48 6.53
C ASP A 262 10.58 -13.30 5.63
N PHE A 263 10.90 -12.14 6.20
CA PHE A 263 11.08 -10.92 5.39
C PHE A 263 12.54 -10.46 5.25
N VAL A 264 13.38 -10.79 6.23
CA VAL A 264 14.76 -10.30 6.30
C VAL A 264 15.75 -11.37 5.90
N ASP A 265 15.67 -12.57 6.48
CA ASP A 265 16.71 -13.59 6.22
C ASP A 265 16.41 -14.41 4.94
N ASN A 266 15.13 -14.63 4.58
CA ASN A 266 14.70 -15.28 3.33
C ASN A 266 13.96 -14.33 2.36
N THR A 267 14.44 -13.08 2.25
CA THR A 267 13.77 -12.04 1.46
C THR A 267 13.37 -12.51 0.06
N ASP A 268 14.25 -13.14 -0.70
CA ASP A 268 13.95 -13.53 -2.09
C ASP A 268 12.82 -14.57 -2.20
N ALA A 269 12.78 -15.55 -1.30
CA ALA A 269 11.71 -16.56 -1.27
C ALA A 269 10.35 -15.93 -0.94
N THR A 270 10.33 -14.97 -0.02
CA THR A 270 9.10 -14.26 0.36
C THR A 270 8.64 -13.29 -0.72
N MET A 271 9.58 -12.64 -1.42
CA MET A 271 9.26 -11.81 -2.59
C MET A 271 8.73 -12.63 -3.77
N ALA A 272 9.22 -13.86 -3.96
CA ALA A 272 8.64 -14.80 -4.91
C ALA A 272 7.18 -15.15 -4.55
N LYS A 273 6.91 -15.50 -3.29
CA LYS A 273 5.53 -15.75 -2.79
C LYS A 273 4.61 -14.54 -2.97
N LEU A 274 5.10 -13.33 -2.68
CA LEU A 274 4.36 -12.09 -2.93
C LEU A 274 4.05 -11.95 -4.43
N GLY A 275 5.03 -12.18 -5.30
CA GLY A 275 4.84 -12.16 -6.74
C GLY A 275 3.77 -13.13 -7.23
N GLU A 276 3.77 -14.37 -6.74
CA GLU A 276 2.76 -15.39 -7.06
C GLU A 276 1.36 -14.99 -6.58
N LEU A 277 1.26 -14.36 -5.40
CA LEU A 277 -0.02 -13.87 -4.87
C LEU A 277 -0.57 -12.72 -5.74
N ILE A 278 0.29 -11.81 -6.18
CA ILE A 278 -0.10 -10.72 -7.09
C ILE A 278 -0.52 -11.28 -8.46
N ASP A 279 0.23 -12.23 -9.00
CA ASP A 279 -0.13 -12.90 -10.26
C ASP A 279 -1.51 -13.57 -10.15
N TRP A 280 -1.75 -14.29 -9.05
CA TRP A 280 -3.06 -14.88 -8.79
C TRP A 280 -4.17 -13.81 -8.73
N ALA A 281 -3.92 -12.67 -8.09
CA ALA A 281 -4.89 -11.58 -8.02
C ALA A 281 -5.21 -11.06 -9.44
N HIS A 282 -4.19 -10.74 -10.23
CA HIS A 282 -4.36 -10.23 -11.59
C HIS A 282 -5.03 -11.23 -12.53
N GLN A 283 -4.68 -12.52 -12.46
CA GLN A 283 -5.33 -13.61 -13.20
C GLN A 283 -6.82 -13.73 -12.88
N ASN A 284 -7.22 -13.32 -11.67
CA ASN A 284 -8.61 -13.28 -11.25
C ASN A 284 -9.25 -11.90 -11.44
N ASN A 285 -8.66 -10.99 -12.23
CA ASN A 285 -9.15 -9.62 -12.43
C ASN A 285 -9.31 -8.82 -11.12
N LEU A 286 -8.42 -9.05 -10.16
CA LEU A 286 -8.35 -8.32 -8.89
C LEU A 286 -7.16 -7.37 -8.90
N THR A 287 -7.32 -6.22 -8.27
CA THR A 287 -6.21 -5.34 -7.89
C THR A 287 -5.48 -5.91 -6.67
N PHE A 288 -4.17 -5.65 -6.56
CA PHE A 288 -3.41 -6.04 -5.37
C PHE A 288 -2.90 -4.82 -4.61
N HIS A 289 -2.93 -4.86 -3.28
CA HIS A 289 -2.56 -3.71 -2.47
C HIS A 289 -1.61 -4.13 -1.35
N VAL A 290 -0.45 -3.51 -1.25
CA VAL A 290 0.30 -3.40 0.00
C VAL A 290 -0.23 -2.19 0.75
N THR A 291 -0.76 -2.38 1.95
CA THR A 291 -1.72 -1.41 2.53
C THR A 291 -1.19 -0.68 3.75
N GLU A 292 -0.30 -1.29 4.53
CA GLU A 292 0.13 -0.76 5.83
C GLU A 292 1.63 -1.01 6.08
N LEU A 293 2.46 -0.87 5.05
CA LEU A 293 3.88 -1.20 5.15
C LEU A 293 4.56 -0.38 6.25
N ASP A 294 5.09 -1.08 7.24
CA ASP A 294 6.00 -0.55 8.25
C ASP A 294 7.04 -1.62 8.64
N TYR A 295 8.07 -1.22 9.39
CA TYR A 295 9.16 -2.13 9.77
C TYR A 295 9.43 -2.03 11.27
N LEU A 296 9.15 -3.09 12.03
CA LEU A 296 9.32 -3.08 13.48
C LEU A 296 10.78 -3.31 13.90
N VAL A 297 11.33 -2.34 14.62
CA VAL A 297 12.60 -2.46 15.35
C VAL A 297 12.32 -2.59 16.85
N LYS A 298 12.66 -3.74 17.45
CA LYS A 298 12.38 -4.01 18.88
C LYS A 298 13.06 -3.03 19.82
N ASN A 299 14.32 -2.67 19.55
CA ASN A 299 15.09 -1.72 20.32
C ASN A 299 16.10 -0.99 19.42
N LYS A 300 16.55 0.19 19.84
CA LYS A 300 17.40 1.07 19.02
C LYS A 300 18.91 0.79 19.11
N LYS A 301 19.34 -0.37 19.63
CA LYS A 301 20.77 -0.67 19.80
C LYS A 301 21.51 -0.69 18.45
N ASP A 302 20.91 -1.32 17.44
CA ASP A 302 21.49 -1.49 16.10
C ASP A 302 20.70 -0.76 15.02
N LEU A 303 20.11 0.41 15.37
CA LEU A 303 19.12 1.11 14.55
C LEU A 303 19.62 1.40 13.12
N GLU A 304 20.90 1.76 12.95
CA GLU A 304 21.43 2.05 11.62
C GLU A 304 21.51 0.79 10.74
N SER A 305 21.94 -0.34 11.31
CA SER A 305 21.93 -1.63 10.63
C SER A 305 20.51 -2.04 10.24
N GLU A 306 19.56 -1.91 11.17
CA GLU A 306 18.15 -2.19 10.93
C GLU A 306 17.55 -1.29 9.83
N ARG A 307 17.98 -0.03 9.71
CA ARG A 307 17.58 0.86 8.62
C ARG A 307 18.13 0.45 7.26
N GLN A 308 19.35 -0.09 7.20
CA GLN A 308 19.89 -0.64 5.95
C GLN A 308 19.15 -1.92 5.54
N ILE A 309 18.75 -2.74 6.52
CA ILE A 309 17.90 -3.92 6.28
C ILE A 309 16.52 -3.49 5.77
N GLN A 310 15.86 -2.53 6.44
CA GLN A 310 14.59 -1.96 6.00
C GLN A 310 14.69 -1.46 4.56
N LYS A 311 15.74 -0.68 4.23
CA LYS A 311 16.01 -0.20 2.87
C LYS A 311 16.05 -1.35 1.86
N ARG A 312 16.83 -2.40 2.13
CA ARG A 312 16.95 -3.57 1.24
C ARG A 312 15.61 -4.28 1.04
N VAL A 313 14.85 -4.48 2.11
CA VAL A 313 13.55 -5.17 2.03
C VAL A 313 12.53 -4.33 1.26
N TYR A 314 12.48 -3.02 1.51
CA TYR A 314 11.59 -2.10 0.79
C TYR A 314 11.94 -2.06 -0.70
N GLN A 315 13.23 -2.04 -1.04
CA GLN A 315 13.67 -2.08 -2.43
C GLN A 315 13.18 -3.34 -3.14
N LYS A 316 13.39 -4.52 -2.54
CA LYS A 316 12.93 -5.79 -3.10
C LYS A 316 11.40 -5.87 -3.25
N LEU A 317 10.66 -5.37 -2.27
CA LEU A 317 9.20 -5.31 -2.34
C LEU A 317 8.74 -4.39 -3.49
N ILE A 318 9.33 -3.21 -3.61
CA ILE A 318 9.01 -2.25 -4.67
C ILE A 318 9.37 -2.81 -6.05
N GLU A 319 10.51 -3.50 -6.19
CA GLU A 319 10.89 -4.18 -7.44
C GLU A 319 9.82 -5.19 -7.88
N VAL A 320 9.30 -6.01 -6.96
CA VAL A 320 8.19 -6.93 -7.25
C VAL A 320 6.94 -6.16 -7.67
N LEU A 321 6.53 -5.13 -6.91
CA LEU A 321 5.34 -4.35 -7.24
C LEU A 321 5.47 -3.67 -8.60
N ALA A 322 6.62 -3.08 -8.90
CA ALA A 322 6.89 -2.43 -10.19
C ALA A 322 6.81 -3.45 -11.34
N GLU A 323 7.41 -4.64 -11.18
CA GLU A 323 7.31 -5.69 -12.20
C GLU A 323 5.87 -6.14 -12.41
N LYS A 324 5.15 -6.44 -11.32
CA LYS A 324 3.77 -6.93 -11.40
C LYS A 324 2.78 -5.87 -11.86
N SER A 325 3.08 -4.58 -11.69
CA SER A 325 2.24 -3.47 -12.18
C SER A 325 2.00 -3.52 -13.69
N LYS A 326 2.89 -4.17 -14.46
CA LYS A 326 2.71 -4.37 -15.90
C LYS A 326 1.42 -5.14 -16.22
N ASN A 327 1.03 -6.06 -15.35
CA ASN A 327 -0.09 -6.98 -15.56
C ASN A 327 -1.42 -6.46 -14.99
N GLY A 328 -1.38 -5.61 -13.96
CA GLY A 328 -2.59 -5.12 -13.29
C GLY A 328 -2.26 -4.07 -12.23
N VAL A 329 -3.28 -3.42 -11.68
CA VAL A 329 -3.07 -2.40 -10.66
C VAL A 329 -2.47 -3.04 -9.41
N VAL A 330 -1.40 -2.42 -8.93
CA VAL A 330 -0.79 -2.67 -7.63
C VAL A 330 -0.68 -1.37 -6.84
N THR A 331 -0.80 -1.42 -5.52
CA THR A 331 -0.56 -0.24 -4.68
C THR A 331 0.45 -0.54 -3.58
N LEU A 332 1.13 0.51 -3.13
CA LEU A 332 1.96 0.52 -1.93
C LEU A 332 1.52 1.68 -1.04
N ASN A 333 1.13 1.40 0.20
CA ASN A 333 0.83 2.40 1.20
C ASN A 333 1.67 2.15 2.46
N LEU A 334 2.39 3.18 2.91
CA LEU A 334 3.12 3.14 4.18
C LEU A 334 2.21 3.41 5.37
N TRP A 335 2.33 2.64 6.46
CA TRP A 335 1.58 2.91 7.69
C TRP A 335 2.25 3.99 8.55
N ASN A 336 2.00 5.24 8.13
CA ASN A 336 2.65 6.48 8.54
C ASN A 336 3.99 6.73 7.81
N ILE A 337 4.38 8.00 7.69
CA ILE A 337 5.64 8.40 7.05
C ILE A 337 6.80 8.54 8.05
N GLY A 338 6.50 8.70 9.34
CA GLY A 338 7.49 8.87 10.41
C GLY A 338 7.56 7.68 11.36
N GLU A 339 8.59 7.67 12.21
CA GLU A 339 8.73 6.66 13.27
C GLU A 339 7.55 6.71 14.26
N ARG A 340 7.04 5.54 14.64
CA ARG A 340 6.02 5.39 15.69
C ARG A 340 6.51 4.47 16.80
N PHE A 341 6.47 4.94 18.05
CA PHE A 341 6.79 4.11 19.22
C PHE A 341 5.53 3.49 19.81
N LYS A 342 5.58 2.17 20.09
CA LYS A 342 4.55 1.45 20.83
C LYS A 342 5.18 0.77 22.04
N LYS A 343 4.75 1.20 23.24
CA LYS A 343 5.22 0.64 24.52
C LYS A 343 5.01 -0.87 24.54
N GLY A 344 6.06 -1.61 24.92
CA GLY A 344 6.03 -3.08 24.98
C GLY A 344 6.19 -3.79 23.62
N THR A 345 6.17 -3.07 22.51
CA THR A 345 6.34 -3.65 21.16
C THR A 345 7.66 -3.19 20.53
N GLY A 346 7.93 -1.89 20.46
CA GLY A 346 9.13 -1.33 19.84
C GLY A 346 8.85 -0.09 19.01
N TYR A 347 9.68 0.13 18.00
CA TYR A 347 9.67 1.30 17.13
C TYR A 347 9.37 0.88 15.70
N PHE A 348 8.20 1.26 15.20
CA PHE A 348 7.86 1.11 13.79
C PHE A 348 8.61 2.18 13.00
N GLN A 349 9.58 1.74 12.21
CA GLN A 349 10.34 2.58 11.30
C GLN A 349 9.54 2.82 10.02
N SER A 350 9.75 3.99 9.43
CA SER A 350 9.23 4.40 8.13
C SER A 350 10.33 5.18 7.38
N ILE A 351 9.95 5.93 6.35
CA ILE A 351 10.90 6.70 5.50
C ILE A 351 11.46 7.95 6.19
N TYR A 352 10.84 8.42 7.26
CA TYR A 352 11.37 9.48 8.11
C TYR A 352 11.58 9.01 9.55
N ASP A 353 12.60 9.54 10.21
CA ASP A 353 12.85 9.29 11.63
C ASP A 353 11.90 10.11 12.54
N ALA A 354 12.06 9.97 13.86
CA ALA A 354 11.24 10.69 14.84
C ALA A 354 11.37 12.22 14.80
N LYS A 355 12.41 12.75 14.12
CA LYS A 355 12.64 14.19 13.90
C LYS A 355 12.34 14.61 12.46
N TYR A 356 11.75 13.71 11.67
CA TYR A 356 11.44 13.89 10.26
C TYR A 356 12.65 14.05 9.33
N ASN A 357 13.82 13.56 9.73
CA ASN A 357 14.94 13.43 8.79
C ASN A 357 14.74 12.18 7.92
N PRO A 358 15.07 12.24 6.62
CA PRO A 358 15.00 11.07 5.75
C PRO A 358 15.86 9.92 6.28
N THR A 359 15.29 8.71 6.29
CA THR A 359 16.03 7.47 6.54
C THR A 359 16.58 6.91 5.22
N PRO A 360 17.49 5.92 5.24
CA PRO A 360 17.95 5.25 4.01
C PRO A 360 16.79 4.73 3.12
N ALA A 361 15.68 4.29 3.72
CA ALA A 361 14.50 3.81 2.99
C ALA A 361 13.79 4.91 2.17
N TYR A 362 13.92 6.19 2.53
CA TYR A 362 13.35 7.30 1.75
C TYR A 362 13.88 7.32 0.31
N SER A 363 15.17 7.04 0.11
CA SER A 363 15.79 7.05 -1.22
C SER A 363 15.13 6.06 -2.19
N VAL A 364 14.79 4.87 -1.70
CA VAL A 364 14.14 3.80 -2.47
C VAL A 364 12.74 4.21 -2.88
N LEU A 365 11.95 4.74 -1.94
CA LEU A 365 10.61 5.20 -2.26
C LEU A 365 10.63 6.38 -3.23
N LYS A 366 11.58 7.30 -3.06
CA LYS A 366 11.69 8.48 -3.91
C LYS A 366 11.97 8.10 -5.36
N GLU A 367 12.91 7.20 -5.59
CA GLU A 367 13.20 6.65 -6.92
C GLU A 367 11.96 5.98 -7.53
N ALA A 368 11.26 5.15 -6.74
CA ALA A 368 10.04 4.50 -7.20
C ALA A 368 8.94 5.50 -7.57
N ILE A 369 8.74 6.55 -6.77
CA ILE A 369 7.74 7.59 -7.04
C ILE A 369 8.10 8.39 -8.30
N ASP A 370 9.38 8.71 -8.50
CA ASP A 370 9.81 9.55 -9.62
C ASP A 370 9.84 8.78 -10.95
N ILE A 371 10.09 7.46 -10.95
CA ILE A 371 9.88 6.59 -12.12
C ILE A 371 8.40 6.51 -12.52
N ASN A 372 7.52 6.75 -11.55
CA ASN A 372 6.07 6.60 -11.66
C ASN A 372 5.34 7.93 -11.99
N LYS A 373 6.07 9.03 -12.16
CA LYS A 373 5.54 10.32 -12.66
C LYS A 373 5.79 10.46 -14.15
#